data_AF-A0A800AS78-F1
#
_entry.id   AF-A0A800AS78-F1
#
_cell.length_a   1.000
_cell.length_b   1.000
_cell.length_c   1.000
_cell.angle_alpha   90.00
_cell.angle_beta   90.00
_cell.angle_gamma   90.00
#
_symmetry.space_group_name_H-M   'P 1'
#
loop_
_entity.id
_entity.type
_entity.pdbx_description
1 polymer ?
#
loop_
_entity_poly.entity_id
_entity_poly.type
_entity_poly.pdbx_seq_one_letter_code
_entity_poly.pdbx_strand_id
1 'polypeptide(L)' 'MKYTCLVCGYIYDPDVGDSDGGVAPGTLFEEVPDSWVCPVCG' A
#
# COMPACT_ATOMS: atom_id res chain seq x y z
N MET A 1 -3.00 -7.04 8.52
CA MET A 1 -4.16 -7.17 7.60
C MET A 1 -3.71 -6.74 6.21
N LYS A 2 -4.21 -7.36 5.14
CA LYS A 2 -3.93 -6.91 3.76
C LYS A 2 -4.94 -5.83 3.39
N TYR A 3 -4.49 -4.72 2.84
CA TYR A 3 -5.40 -3.72 2.26
C TYR A 3 -5.72 -4.10 0.83
N THR A 4 -6.97 -3.89 0.41
CA THR A 4 -7.39 -4.08 -0.98
C THR A 4 -8.01 -2.78 -1.47
N CYS A 5 -7.43 -2.22 -2.53
CA CYS A 5 -8.00 -1.08 -3.23
C CYS A 5 -9.33 -1.50 -3.86
N LEU A 6 -10.41 -0.83 -3.47
CA LEU A 6 -11.76 -1.16 -3.93
C LEU A 6 -12.04 -0.71 -5.37
N VAL A 7 -11.15 0.11 -5.96
CA VAL A 7 -11.29 0.64 -7.32
C VAL A 7 -10.69 -0.32 -8.35
N CYS A 8 -9.41 -0.70 -8.17
CA CYS A 8 -8.67 -1.50 -9.13
C CYS A 8 -8.37 -2.93 -8.64
N GLY A 9 -8.65 -3.24 -7.37
CA GLY A 9 -8.38 -4.56 -6.78
C GLY A 9 -6.92 -4.78 -6.35
N TYR A 10 -6.05 -3.77 -6.43
CA TYR A 10 -4.67 -3.86 -5.92
C TYR A 10 -4.65 -4.30 -4.45
N ILE A 11 -3.79 -5.26 -4.11
CA ILE A 11 -3.62 -5.74 -2.74
C ILE A 11 -2.26 -5.25 -2.24
N TYR A 12 -2.26 -4.45 -1.19
CA TYR A 12 -1.03 -4.07 -0.49
C TYR A 12 -0.53 -5.27 0.32
N ASP A 13 0.71 -5.69 0.06
CA ASP A 13 1.40 -6.72 0.82
C ASP A 13 2.50 -6.09 1.70
N PRO A 14 2.36 -6.10 3.03
CA PRO A 14 3.37 -5.55 3.94
C PRO A 14 4.75 -6.15 3.73
N ASP A 15 4.88 -7.42 3.34
CA ASP A 15 6.19 -8.05 3.13
C ASP A 15 6.94 -7.46 1.93
N VAL A 16 6.20 -6.81 1.01
CA VAL A 16 6.74 -6.14 -0.18
C VAL A 16 6.84 -4.62 0.04
N GLY A 17 5.89 -4.02 0.76
CA GLY A 17 5.77 -2.57 0.87
C GLY A 17 5.26 -1.94 -0.43
N ASP A 18 5.61 -0.68 -0.65
CA ASP A 18 5.36 0.04 -1.91
C ASP A 18 6.46 1.10 -2.14
N SER A 19 7.48 0.72 -2.89
CA SER A 19 8.62 1.61 -3.18
C SER A 19 8.23 2.85 -3.97
N ASP A 20 7.20 2.76 -4.82
CA ASP A 20 6.74 3.87 -5.65
C ASP A 20 6.00 4.91 -4.79
N GLY A 21 5.28 4.44 -3.77
CA GLY A 21 4.65 5.24 -2.72
C GLY A 21 5.56 5.61 -1.55
N GLY A 22 6.84 5.24 -1.57
CA GLY A 22 7.81 5.53 -0.50
C GLY A 22 7.62 4.70 0.78
N VAL A 23 6.96 3.55 0.69
CA VAL A 23 6.66 2.63 1.79
C VAL A 23 7.63 1.45 1.73
N ALA A 24 8.35 1.20 2.82
CA ALA A 24 9.34 0.13 2.87
C ALA A 24 8.69 -1.26 3.05
N PRO A 25 9.39 -2.35 2.65
CA PRO A 25 9.01 -3.70 3.06
C PRO A 25 8.96 -3.83 4.59
N GLY A 26 7.98 -4.57 5.08
CA GLY A 26 7.66 -4.78 6.49
C GLY A 26 6.72 -3.73 7.09
N THR A 27 6.38 -2.65 6.37
CA THR A 27 5.46 -1.63 6.88
C THR A 27 4.02 -2.15 6.86
N LEU A 28 3.37 -2.18 8.03
CA LEU A 28 1.96 -2.56 8.11
C LEU A 28 1.10 -1.48 7.46
N PHE A 29 -0.04 -1.85 6.87
CA PHE A 29 -0.90 -0.87 6.21
C PHE A 29 -1.39 0.24 7.16
N GLU A 30 -1.54 -0.06 8.46
CA GLU A 30 -1.91 0.92 9.48
C GLU A 30 -0.80 1.94 9.81
N GLU A 31 0.43 1.68 9.39
CA GLU A 31 1.59 2.56 9.55
C GLU A 31 1.90 3.33 8.26
N VAL A 32 1.22 2.99 7.15
CA VAL A 32 1.37 3.70 5.88
C VAL A 32 0.83 5.12 6.05
N PRO A 33 1.54 6.16 5.58
CA PRO A 33 1.06 7.54 5.72
C PRO A 33 -0.32 7.75 5.09
N ASP A 34 -1.17 8.57 5.70
CA ASP A 34 -2.51 8.91 5.17
C ASP A 34 -2.46 9.59 3.79
N SER A 35 -1.30 10.13 3.41
CA SER A 35 -1.06 10.70 2.08
C SER A 35 -0.76 9.67 1.00
N TRP A 36 -0.63 8.39 1.36
CA TRP A 36 -0.39 7.32 0.41
C TRP A 36 -1.61 7.13 -0.49
N VAL A 37 -1.33 6.88 -1.77
CA VAL A 37 -2.31 6.65 -2.82
C VAL A 37 -2.00 5.31 -3.46
N CYS A 38 -3.01 4.63 -4.00
CA CYS A 38 -2.81 3.34 -4.63
C CYS A 38 -1.84 3.48 -5.82
N PRO A 39 -0.72 2.74 -5.85
CA PRO A 39 0.30 2.91 -6.90
C PRO A 39 -0.22 2.52 -8.29
N VAL A 40 -1.34 1.80 -8.35
CA VAL A 40 -1.95 1.35 -9.61
C VAL A 40 -2.95 2.36 -10.18
N CYS A 41 -3.74 3.04 -9.34
CA CYS A 41 -4.86 3.86 -9.82
C CYS A 41 -4.94 5.28 -9.24
N GLY A 42 -4.04 5.68 -8.35
CA GLY A 42 -4.06 6.96 -7.65
C GLY A 42 -5.00 6.92 -6.47
#